data_AF-A0A952NHZ0-F1
#
_entry.id   AF-A0A952NHZ0-F1
#
_cell.length_a   1.000
_cell.length_b   1.000
_cell.length_c   1.000
_cell.angle_alpha   90.00
_cell.angle_beta   90.00
_cell.angle_gamma   90.00
#
_symmetry.space_group_name_H-M   'P 1'
#
loop_
_entity.id
_entity.type
_entity.pdbx_description
1 polymer ?
#
loop_
_entity_poly.entity_id
_entity_poly.type
_entity_poly.pdbx_seq_one_letter_code
_entity_poly.pdbx_strand_id
1 'polypeptide(L)'
;MKTLLFAALLLMVSPGFSAPPTAPKKVALSFDDCPRRTGTLMNGMERARKLTKALKDAKTGPVVFFCNSPSRQPDGLERLKLFSAEGHLIANHTATHPDLYKTSVADFTREIETAHDELKDLPGFRKWFRFPYLHEGKTPEAVNGVRDLQPNSSG
;
A
#
# COMPACT_ATOMS: atom_id res chain seq x y z
N MET A 1 -34.93 74.90 -20.80
CA MET A 1 -33.52 74.62 -21.15
C MET A 1 -33.30 73.13 -21.03
N LYS A 2 -32.87 72.46 -22.11
CA LYS A 2 -32.65 71.01 -22.20
C LYS A 2 -31.27 70.68 -21.64
N THR A 3 -31.16 69.71 -20.72
CA THR A 3 -29.87 69.14 -20.33
C THR A 3 -29.97 67.62 -20.33
N LEU A 4 -28.97 66.99 -20.95
CA LEU A 4 -28.96 65.64 -21.48
C LEU A 4 -28.76 64.57 -20.40
N LEU A 5 -29.44 63.43 -20.52
CA LEU A 5 -29.10 62.20 -19.79
C LEU A 5 -27.90 61.51 -20.47
N PHE A 6 -26.79 61.40 -19.75
CA PHE A 6 -25.73 60.45 -20.07
C PHE A 6 -26.12 59.07 -19.53
N ALA A 7 -26.44 58.13 -20.43
CA ALA A 7 -26.57 56.72 -20.07
C ALA A 7 -25.17 56.10 -19.96
N ALA A 8 -24.69 55.90 -18.73
CA ALA A 8 -23.50 55.10 -18.48
C ALA A 8 -23.85 53.62 -18.63
N LEU A 9 -23.41 52.99 -19.72
CA LEU A 9 -23.53 51.55 -19.92
C LEU A 9 -22.47 50.85 -19.07
N LEU A 10 -22.89 50.36 -17.90
CA LEU A 10 -22.06 49.55 -17.01
C LEU A 10 -21.92 48.15 -17.63
N LEU A 11 -20.77 47.86 -18.25
CA LEU A 11 -20.41 46.52 -18.70
C LEU A 11 -20.21 45.62 -17.45
N MET A 12 -21.26 44.88 -17.10
CA MET A 12 -21.21 43.81 -16.10
C MET A 12 -20.31 42.69 -16.65
N VAL A 13 -19.01 42.74 -16.33
CA VAL A 13 -18.10 41.61 -16.54
C VAL A 13 -18.59 40.49 -15.63
N SER A 14 -19.29 39.51 -16.22
CA SER A 14 -19.70 38.32 -15.49
C SER A 14 -18.42 37.58 -15.07
N PRO A 15 -18.21 37.28 -13.79
CA PRO A 15 -17.08 36.46 -13.37
C PRO A 15 -17.22 35.11 -14.07
N GLY A 16 -16.32 34.83 -15.01
CA GLY A 16 -16.29 33.55 -15.69
C GLY A 16 -16.21 32.44 -14.65
N PHE A 17 -17.10 31.45 -14.75
CA PHE A 17 -17.01 30.21 -13.98
C PHE A 17 -15.68 29.53 -14.33
N SER A 18 -14.63 29.80 -13.56
CA SER A 18 -13.41 29.01 -13.63
C SER A 18 -13.73 27.66 -13.00
N ALA A 19 -13.70 26.60 -13.79
CA ALA A 19 -13.82 25.24 -13.26
C ALA A 19 -12.76 25.06 -12.15
N PRO A 20 -13.10 24.40 -11.02
CA PRO A 20 -12.14 24.15 -9.97
C PRO A 20 -10.94 23.39 -10.56
N PRO A 21 -9.70 23.70 -10.15
CA PRO A 21 -8.53 22.98 -10.62
C PRO A 21 -8.73 21.49 -10.36
N THR A 22 -8.66 20.68 -11.41
CA THR A 22 -8.77 19.23 -11.28
C THR A 22 -7.63 18.73 -10.42
N ALA A 23 -7.95 18.08 -9.29
CA ALA A 23 -6.94 17.49 -8.44
C ALA A 23 -6.04 16.55 -9.26
N PRO A 24 -4.72 16.53 -9.01
CA PRO A 24 -3.81 15.65 -9.74
C PRO A 24 -4.22 14.18 -9.53
N LYS A 25 -4.18 13.39 -10.61
CA LYS A 25 -4.41 11.94 -10.53
C LYS A 25 -3.33 11.31 -9.67
N LYS A 26 -3.72 10.45 -8.73
CA LYS A 26 -2.81 9.76 -7.82
C LYS A 26 -2.84 8.27 -8.09
N VAL A 27 -1.68 7.63 -7.95
CA VAL A 27 -1.51 6.18 -8.03
C VAL A 27 -0.68 5.74 -6.84
N ALA A 28 -1.06 4.64 -6.20
CA ALA A 28 -0.28 3.98 -5.16
C ALA A 28 0.35 2.71 -5.73
N LEU A 29 1.67 2.58 -5.62
CA LEU A 29 2.38 1.36 -5.99
C LEU A 29 2.44 0.43 -4.78
N SER A 30 2.13 -0.84 -5.00
CA SER A 30 2.25 -1.88 -3.97
C SER A 30 2.80 -3.18 -4.55
N PHE A 31 3.53 -3.93 -3.73
CA PHE A 31 4.18 -5.19 -4.10
C PHE A 31 3.84 -6.26 -3.06
N ASP A 32 3.42 -7.42 -3.54
CA ASP A 32 3.11 -8.58 -2.69
C ASP A 32 4.30 -9.56 -2.64
N ASP A 33 4.18 -10.56 -1.78
CA ASP A 33 5.13 -11.67 -1.60
C ASP A 33 6.56 -11.24 -1.23
N CYS A 34 6.72 -10.13 -0.53
CA CYS A 34 8.04 -9.70 -0.07
C CYS A 34 8.45 -10.37 1.25
N PRO A 35 9.73 -10.71 1.47
CA PRO A 35 10.79 -10.75 0.49
C PRO A 35 10.59 -11.91 -0.51
N ARG A 36 10.72 -11.64 -1.82
CA ARG A 36 10.57 -12.68 -2.85
C ARG A 36 11.65 -13.76 -2.75
N ARG A 37 11.35 -14.99 -3.15
CA ARG A 37 12.36 -16.07 -3.23
C ARG A 37 13.51 -15.68 -4.18
N THR A 38 14.71 -16.20 -3.90
CA THR A 38 15.83 -16.16 -4.86
C THR A 38 15.42 -16.89 -6.13
N GLY A 39 15.66 -16.26 -7.29
CA GLY A 39 15.37 -16.83 -8.60
C GLY A 39 16.64 -17.15 -9.37
N THR A 40 16.49 -17.79 -10.53
CA THR A 40 17.61 -18.16 -11.42
C THR A 40 18.37 -16.95 -11.97
N LEU A 41 17.68 -15.83 -12.21
CA LEU A 41 18.28 -14.63 -12.80
C LEU A 41 18.93 -13.69 -11.78
N MET A 42 18.41 -13.65 -10.55
CA MET A 42 18.86 -12.72 -9.51
C MET A 42 18.61 -13.32 -8.13
N ASN A 43 19.61 -13.19 -7.25
CA ASN A 43 19.43 -13.51 -5.85
C ASN A 43 18.52 -12.48 -5.15
N GLY A 44 18.04 -12.85 -3.95
CA GLY A 44 17.10 -12.02 -3.19
C GLY A 44 17.62 -10.62 -2.86
N MET A 45 18.87 -10.51 -2.43
CA MET A 45 19.50 -9.22 -2.07
C MET A 45 19.70 -8.32 -3.28
N GLU A 46 20.19 -8.89 -4.38
CA GLU A 46 20.36 -8.18 -5.64
C GLU A 46 19.02 -7.62 -6.16
N ARG A 47 17.97 -8.44 -6.12
CA ARG A 47 16.61 -8.03 -6.49
C ARG A 47 16.13 -6.87 -5.62
N ALA A 48 16.29 -6.97 -4.30
CA ALA A 48 15.88 -5.92 -3.37
C ALA A 48 16.60 -4.61 -3.69
N ARG A 49 17.93 -4.63 -3.84
CA ARG A 49 18.72 -3.44 -4.19
C ARG A 49 18.30 -2.83 -5.54
N LYS A 50 18.12 -3.67 -6.57
CA LYS A 50 17.70 -3.20 -7.90
C LYS A 50 16.31 -2.56 -7.87
N LEU A 51 15.35 -3.17 -7.17
CA LEU A 51 13.99 -2.63 -7.04
C LEU A 51 14.00 -1.29 -6.30
N THR A 52 14.65 -1.22 -5.14
CA THR A 52 14.73 0.01 -4.35
C THR A 52 15.43 1.13 -5.13
N LYS A 53 16.51 0.82 -5.86
CA LYS A 53 17.17 1.80 -6.73
C LYS A 53 16.23 2.31 -7.82
N ALA A 54 15.49 1.43 -8.50
CA ALA A 54 14.57 1.82 -9.54
C ALA A 54 13.44 2.74 -9.03
N LEU A 55 12.88 2.44 -7.85
CA LEU A 55 11.86 3.27 -7.20
C LEU A 55 12.40 4.66 -6.85
N LYS A 56 13.62 4.72 -6.30
CA LYS A 56 14.32 5.96 -5.97
C LYS A 56 14.61 6.81 -7.22
N ASP A 57 15.18 6.21 -8.26
CA ASP A 57 15.49 6.89 -9.52
C ASP A 57 14.23 7.45 -10.18
N ALA A 58 13.12 6.71 -10.11
CA ALA A 58 11.81 7.12 -10.62
C ALA A 58 11.08 8.13 -9.71
N LYS A 59 11.64 8.48 -8.54
CA LYS A 59 11.07 9.44 -7.57
C LYS A 59 9.63 9.10 -7.19
N THR A 60 9.32 7.82 -7.00
CA THR A 60 7.95 7.36 -6.71
C THR A 60 7.40 7.85 -5.37
N GLY A 61 8.28 8.27 -4.45
CA GLY A 61 7.94 8.39 -3.05
C GLY A 61 7.73 7.01 -2.41
N PRO A 62 7.11 6.97 -1.20
CA PRO A 62 6.83 5.71 -0.50
C PRO A 62 5.92 4.78 -1.31
N VAL A 63 6.29 3.51 -1.39
CA VAL A 63 5.45 2.41 -1.90
C VAL A 63 5.14 1.44 -0.77
N VAL A 64 4.19 0.53 -0.97
CA VAL A 64 3.81 -0.47 0.05
C VAL A 64 4.34 -1.84 -0.34
N PHE A 65 5.00 -2.52 0.59
CA PHE A 65 5.37 -3.92 0.48
C PHE A 65 4.51 -4.74 1.43
N PHE A 66 3.64 -5.59 0.89
CA PHE A 66 2.91 -6.60 1.65
C PHE A 66 3.80 -7.84 1.77
N CYS A 67 4.27 -8.07 2.98
CA CYS A 67 5.34 -9.00 3.27
C CYS A 67 4.85 -10.27 3.94
N ASN A 68 5.39 -11.39 3.50
CA ASN A 68 5.39 -12.63 4.25
C ASN A 68 6.48 -12.64 5.32
N SER A 69 6.61 -13.77 6.01
CA SER A 69 7.66 -14.00 7.01
C SER A 69 9.07 -13.85 6.39
N PRO A 70 9.86 -12.84 6.78
CA PRO A 70 11.24 -12.69 6.29
C PRO A 70 12.13 -13.88 6.65
N SER A 71 11.90 -14.58 7.76
CA SER A 71 12.74 -15.70 8.21
C SER A 71 12.75 -16.89 7.22
N ARG A 72 11.78 -16.93 6.29
CA ARG A 72 11.67 -17.95 5.25
C ARG A 72 12.54 -17.70 4.01
N GLN A 73 13.25 -16.57 3.94
CA GLN A 73 14.17 -16.27 2.84
C GLN A 73 15.58 -16.00 3.35
N PRO A 74 16.62 -16.39 2.59
CA PRO A 74 17.97 -15.89 2.81
C PRO A 74 17.97 -14.36 2.85
N ASP A 75 18.62 -13.82 3.87
CA ASP A 75 18.74 -12.38 4.14
C ASP A 75 17.39 -11.65 4.19
N GLY A 76 16.30 -12.36 4.50
CA GLY A 76 14.94 -11.83 4.33
C GLY A 76 14.70 -10.55 5.11
N LEU A 77 15.14 -10.50 6.37
CA LEU A 77 14.98 -9.32 7.22
C LEU A 77 15.84 -8.16 6.73
N GLU A 78 17.07 -8.42 6.31
CA GLU A 78 17.99 -7.43 5.73
C GLU A 78 17.40 -6.81 4.46
N ARG A 79 16.73 -7.62 3.64
CA ARG A 79 16.04 -7.15 2.43
C ARG A 79 14.87 -6.24 2.75
N LEU A 80 14.07 -6.56 3.77
CA LEU A 80 13.00 -5.68 4.22
C LEU A 80 13.52 -4.39 4.85
N LYS A 81 14.65 -4.46 5.57
CA LYS A 81 15.35 -3.28 6.10
C LYS A 81 15.82 -2.35 4.97
N LEU A 82 16.25 -2.86 3.81
CA LEU A 82 16.57 -2.03 2.65
C LEU A 82 15.35 -1.25 2.12
N PHE A 83 14.17 -1.87 2.08
CA PHE A 83 12.93 -1.17 1.68
C PHE A 83 12.58 -0.08 2.70
N SER A 84 12.62 -0.43 3.99
CA SER A 84 12.28 0.45 5.10
C SER A 84 13.22 1.66 5.20
N ALA A 85 14.52 1.45 4.97
CA ALA A 85 15.56 2.49 5.03
C ALA A 85 15.39 3.58 3.96
N GLU A 86 14.74 3.27 2.83
CA GLU A 86 14.43 4.23 1.76
C GLU A 86 13.01 4.82 1.90
N GLY A 87 12.40 4.64 3.08
CA GLY A 87 11.11 5.26 3.43
C GLY A 87 9.89 4.55 2.86
N HIS A 88 10.02 3.31 2.37
CA HIS A 88 8.89 2.52 1.93
C HIS A 88 8.13 1.90 3.11
N LEU A 89 6.86 1.58 2.90
CA LEU A 89 5.98 1.04 3.92
C LEU A 89 5.99 -0.49 3.90
N ILE A 90 5.94 -1.10 5.08
CA ILE A 90 5.87 -2.55 5.26
C ILE A 90 4.50 -2.92 5.83
N ALA A 91 3.85 -3.91 5.25
CA ALA A 91 2.53 -4.39 5.63
C ALA A 91 2.50 -5.93 5.66
N ASN A 92 1.47 -6.52 6.25
CA ASN A 92 1.38 -7.97 6.47
C ASN A 92 0.71 -8.69 5.29
N HIS A 93 1.27 -9.82 4.86
CA HIS A 93 0.70 -10.68 3.83
C HIS A 93 0.63 -12.16 4.23
N THR A 94 0.46 -12.46 5.53
CA THR A 94 0.59 -13.78 6.19
C THR A 94 2.00 -14.36 6.14
N ALA A 95 2.36 -15.24 7.08
CA ALA A 95 3.72 -15.77 7.15
C ALA A 95 4.07 -16.69 5.96
N THR A 96 3.14 -17.54 5.52
CA THR A 96 3.41 -18.56 4.51
C THR A 96 2.65 -18.43 3.20
N HIS A 97 1.79 -17.41 3.07
CA HIS A 97 0.88 -17.21 1.93
C HIS A 97 -0.16 -18.35 1.75
N PRO A 98 -0.85 -18.82 2.81
CA PRO A 98 -1.91 -19.80 2.66
C PRO A 98 -3.18 -19.17 2.07
N ASP A 99 -4.03 -20.02 1.49
CA ASP A 99 -5.34 -19.64 1.00
C ASP A 99 -6.39 -19.77 2.13
N LEU A 100 -7.05 -18.68 2.50
CA LEU A 100 -8.11 -18.70 3.53
C LEU A 100 -9.30 -19.58 3.12
N TYR A 101 -9.51 -19.82 1.83
CA TYR A 101 -10.55 -20.75 1.36
C TYR A 101 -10.25 -22.22 1.70
N LYS A 102 -9.00 -22.53 2.10
CA LYS A 102 -8.49 -23.87 2.36
C LYS A 102 -7.92 -24.04 3.77
N THR A 103 -7.95 -22.98 4.58
CA THR A 103 -7.42 -22.99 5.95
C THR A 103 -8.51 -22.58 6.93
N SER A 104 -8.38 -23.01 8.18
CA SER A 104 -9.30 -22.55 9.22
C SER A 104 -8.98 -21.09 9.58
N VAL A 105 -9.98 -20.35 10.08
CA VAL A 105 -9.78 -18.97 10.55
C VAL A 105 -8.72 -18.92 11.65
N ALA A 106 -8.71 -19.90 12.55
CA ALA A 106 -7.72 -19.97 13.63
C ALA A 106 -6.30 -20.17 13.11
N ASP A 107 -6.09 -21.04 12.10
CA ASP A 107 -4.77 -21.26 11.50
C ASP A 107 -4.31 -20.03 10.73
N PHE A 108 -5.22 -19.41 9.98
CA PHE A 108 -4.94 -18.18 9.24
C PHE A 108 -4.66 -16.99 10.16
N THR A 109 -5.28 -16.94 11.34
CA THR A 109 -4.97 -15.94 12.37
C THR A 109 -3.53 -16.07 12.84
N ARG A 110 -3.07 -17.28 13.14
CA ARG A 110 -1.67 -17.53 13.55
C ARG A 110 -0.67 -17.15 12.46
N GLU A 111 -1.05 -17.32 11.20
CA GLU A 111 -0.27 -16.90 10.04
C GLU A 111 -0.11 -15.38 9.96
N ILE A 112 -1.16 -14.62 10.31
CA ILE A 112 -1.09 -13.16 10.43
C ILE A 112 -0.22 -12.76 11.62
N GLU A 113 -0.42 -13.36 12.79
CA GLU A 113 0.33 -13.05 14.01
C GLU A 113 1.82 -13.31 13.85
N THR A 114 2.19 -14.45 13.27
CA THR A 114 3.59 -14.82 13.00
C THR A 114 4.27 -13.76 12.11
N ALA A 115 3.62 -13.36 11.02
CA ALA A 115 4.16 -12.29 10.18
C ALA A 115 4.17 -10.93 10.91
N HIS A 116 3.17 -10.64 11.73
CA HIS A 116 3.12 -9.40 12.51
C HIS A 116 4.33 -9.29 13.43
N ASP A 117 4.64 -10.34 14.17
CA ASP A 117 5.74 -10.34 15.13
C ASP A 117 7.12 -10.16 14.47
N GLU A 118 7.30 -10.67 13.26
CA GLU A 118 8.54 -10.48 12.50
C GLU A 118 8.66 -9.11 11.83
N LEU A 119 7.54 -8.39 11.61
CA LEU A 119 7.50 -7.16 10.83
C LEU A 119 7.31 -5.89 11.68
N LYS A 120 6.71 -6.00 12.87
CA LYS A 120 6.21 -4.84 13.65
C LYS A 120 7.27 -3.81 14.04
N ASP A 121 8.52 -4.25 14.18
CA ASP A 121 9.64 -3.40 14.60
C ASP A 121 10.38 -2.75 13.42
N LEU A 122 9.97 -3.03 12.18
CA LEU A 122 10.55 -2.39 11.00
C LEU A 122 10.06 -0.94 10.86
N PRO A 123 10.95 0.02 10.58
CA PRO A 123 10.55 1.38 10.25
C PRO A 123 9.54 1.40 9.10
N GLY A 124 8.50 2.22 9.21
CA GLY A 124 7.45 2.29 8.18
C GLY A 124 6.47 1.12 8.19
N PHE A 125 6.54 0.21 9.18
CA PHE A 125 5.49 -0.79 9.38
C PHE A 125 4.12 -0.15 9.59
N ARG A 126 3.12 -0.70 8.93
CA ARG A 126 1.71 -0.34 9.07
C ARG A 126 0.93 -1.61 9.40
N LYS A 127 -0.06 -1.49 10.29
CA LYS A 127 -1.07 -2.54 10.55
C LYS A 127 -2.07 -2.65 9.39
N TRP A 128 -1.55 -2.68 8.17
CA TRP A 128 -2.27 -2.96 6.94
C TRP A 128 -2.04 -4.41 6.57
N PHE A 129 -2.99 -4.99 5.86
CA PHE A 129 -2.96 -6.38 5.45
C PHE A 129 -3.61 -6.55 4.09
N ARG A 130 -3.14 -7.55 3.35
CA ARG A 130 -3.75 -8.00 2.11
C ARG A 130 -3.89 -9.51 2.15
N PHE A 131 -5.05 -10.02 1.77
CA PHE A 131 -5.29 -11.47 1.71
C PHE A 131 -4.47 -12.10 0.56
N PRO A 132 -3.75 -13.20 0.81
CA PRO A 132 -3.26 -14.08 -0.24
C PRO A 132 -4.38 -14.44 -1.22
N TYR A 133 -4.05 -14.43 -2.52
CA TYR A 133 -5.01 -14.72 -3.61
C TYR A 133 -6.24 -13.81 -3.67
N LEU A 134 -6.31 -12.75 -2.85
CA LEU A 134 -7.52 -11.94 -2.63
C LEU A 134 -8.72 -12.75 -2.11
N HIS A 135 -8.44 -13.92 -1.54
CA HIS A 135 -9.47 -14.80 -0.98
C HIS A 135 -9.73 -14.42 0.47
N GLU A 136 -10.83 -13.70 0.72
CA GLU A 136 -11.15 -13.16 2.05
C GLU A 136 -11.88 -14.14 2.98
N GLY A 137 -12.16 -15.36 2.51
CA GLY A 137 -12.96 -16.37 3.23
C GLY A 137 -14.25 -16.74 2.49
N LYS A 138 -14.68 -18.00 2.64
CA LYS A 138 -15.87 -18.53 1.93
C LYS A 138 -17.20 -18.14 2.58
N THR A 139 -17.18 -17.70 3.84
CA THR A 139 -18.37 -17.36 4.61
C THR A 139 -18.18 -16.01 5.29
N PRO A 140 -19.28 -15.29 5.62
CA PRO A 140 -19.20 -14.04 6.37
C PRO A 140 -18.45 -14.20 7.70
N GLU A 141 -18.59 -15.33 8.37
CA GLU A 141 -17.90 -15.63 9.63
C GLU A 141 -16.38 -15.70 9.43
N ALA A 142 -15.92 -16.32 8.33
CA ALA A 142 -14.51 -16.38 8.00
C ALA A 142 -13.94 -15.00 7.62
N VAL A 143 -14.69 -14.22 6.84
CA VAL A 143 -14.33 -12.86 6.45
C VAL A 143 -14.21 -11.95 7.68
N ASN A 144 -15.24 -11.93 8.53
CA ASN A 144 -15.27 -11.10 9.72
C ASN A 144 -14.23 -11.54 10.75
N GLY A 145 -14.05 -12.85 10.94
CA GLY A 145 -13.04 -13.39 11.85
C GLY A 145 -11.62 -12.92 11.55
N VAL A 146 -11.29 -12.61 10.28
CA VAL A 146 -9.99 -12.03 9.92
C VAL A 146 -10.01 -10.50 9.91
N ARG A 147 -11.09 -9.87 9.43
CA ARG A 147 -11.20 -8.41 9.38
C ARG A 147 -11.20 -7.77 10.76
N ASP A 148 -11.80 -8.44 11.76
CA ASP A 148 -11.84 -7.96 13.14
C ASP A 148 -10.45 -7.93 13.81
N LEU A 149 -9.48 -8.69 13.27
CA LEU A 149 -8.07 -8.61 13.68
C LEU A 149 -7.39 -7.30 13.24
N GLN A 150 -8.04 -6.53 12.36
CA GLN A 150 -7.49 -5.32 11.74
C GLN A 150 -8.34 -4.10 12.09
N PRO A 151 -8.29 -3.62 13.33
CA PRO A 151 -9.20 -2.59 13.83
C PRO A 151 -9.12 -1.23 13.11
N ASN A 152 -8.26 -1.04 12.09
CA ASN A 152 -8.06 0.21 11.37
C ASN A 152 -7.79 0.03 9.85
N SER A 153 -8.34 -1.01 9.18
CA SER A 153 -8.12 -1.23 7.74
C SER A 153 -8.96 -0.33 6.80
N SER A 154 -9.83 0.53 7.33
CA SER A 154 -10.54 1.56 6.57
C SER A 154 -9.65 2.77 6.29
N GLY A 155 -8.83 2.64 5.24
CA GLY A 155 -8.18 3.76 4.55
C GLY A 155 -9.00 4.25 3.36
#